data_AF-A0A8T5UYN9-F1
#
_entry.id   AF-A0A8T5UYN9-F1
#
_cell.length_a   1.000
_cell.length_b   1.000
_cell.length_c   1.000
_cell.angle_alpha   90.00
_cell.angle_beta   90.00
_cell.angle_gamma   90.00
#
_symmetry.space_group_name_H-M   'P 1'
#
loop_
_entity.id
_entity.type
_entity.pdbx_description
1 polymer ?
#
loop_
_entity_poly.entity_id
_entity_poly.type
_entity_poly.pdbx_seq_one_letter_code
_entity_poly.pdbx_strand_id
1 'polypeptide(L)'
;MTDYSAWEDEELFRIYGSIDGILTNYPVNVKVFWKLGMASDFKDVRFSLNDTNKTNIPYFMTDSQVNGYANFILLIPSIPADPDSLECKVYYNNLAAISESDPDAVCILYDHFEGTLLDDTKWSQEGGTVVVSNSIATITNTEGNWLNLASLIDDIGSCILEMKIKKTDDNLRAGLTSQHSLTSGSVNLFYKGTGGFNILSCLDNVCNQSITFPDLDDYHILKMEVDDLLHELKMYYDNVLQGSSDTDVAHAPFRLMIGNNNSSCSIDYISVLKYTANPPADVIIGEEFKVPTFIISDNENNEILNLLFETMYPGSMRTKIIKIKAKDFNLRNIVLILGDLDPKLIPDIMQYRSVGSYHYIQLSEDDVDYYDSLDIAHLDANTDKEIYVKCTIPASVEGGNFMCGLIIQAEL
;
A
#
# COMPACT_ATOMS: atom_id res chain seq x y z
N MET A 1 7.45 30.38 7.23
CA MET A 1 6.16 29.76 6.87
C MET A 1 6.41 28.94 5.64
N THR A 2 6.03 27.66 5.65
CA THR A 2 6.10 26.82 4.45
C THR A 2 5.02 27.28 3.48
N ASP A 3 5.36 27.46 2.22
CA ASP A 3 4.42 27.94 1.21
C ASP A 3 3.81 26.77 0.44
N TYR A 4 2.53 26.50 0.71
CA TYR A 4 1.72 25.51 0.00
C TYR A 4 0.72 26.17 -0.96
N SER A 5 0.96 27.40 -1.42
CA SER A 5 0.03 28.11 -2.33
C SER A 5 -0.14 27.45 -3.70
N ALA A 6 0.78 26.57 -4.10
CA ALA A 6 0.68 25.77 -5.31
C ALA A 6 -0.17 24.49 -5.15
N TRP A 7 -0.59 24.16 -3.94
CA TRP A 7 -1.50 23.06 -3.65
C TRP A 7 -2.92 23.59 -3.63
N GLU A 8 -3.77 23.04 -4.49
CA GLU A 8 -5.14 23.50 -4.65
C GLU A 8 -6.07 22.93 -3.56
N ASP A 9 -5.72 21.76 -3.02
CA ASP A 9 -6.54 21.04 -2.04
C ASP A 9 -5.80 20.74 -0.73
N GLU A 10 -6.53 20.82 0.38
CA GLU A 10 -6.05 20.46 1.71
C GLU A 10 -7.15 19.76 2.53
N GLU A 11 -6.75 18.90 3.47
CA GLU A 11 -7.65 18.23 4.41
C GLU A 11 -7.04 18.18 5.81
N LEU A 12 -7.88 18.39 6.83
CA LEU A 12 -7.47 18.28 8.23
C LEU A 12 -7.54 16.83 8.69
N PHE A 13 -6.54 16.43 9.48
CA PHE A 13 -6.58 15.17 10.22
C PHE A 13 -6.06 15.39 11.64
N ARG A 14 -6.38 14.44 12.51
CA ARG A 14 -6.09 14.54 13.95
C ARG A 14 -5.26 13.36 14.41
N ILE A 15 -4.27 13.66 15.24
CA ILE A 15 -3.50 12.69 16.00
C ILE A 15 -3.89 12.86 17.46
N TYR A 16 -4.42 11.80 18.06
CA TYR A 16 -4.78 11.80 19.48
C TYR A 16 -3.54 11.67 20.35
N GLY A 17 -3.59 12.27 21.54
CA GLY A 17 -2.50 12.23 22.51
C GLY A 17 -2.19 10.81 22.98
N SER A 18 -0.95 10.61 23.42
CA SER A 18 -0.50 9.30 23.93
C SER A 18 -0.74 9.16 25.43
N ILE A 19 -1.08 7.95 25.86
CA ILE A 19 -1.18 7.60 27.28
C ILE A 19 0.21 7.42 27.93
N ASP A 20 1.27 7.34 27.14
CA ASP A 20 2.67 7.33 27.60
C ASP A 20 3.20 8.74 27.92
N GLY A 21 2.34 9.76 27.81
CA GLY A 21 2.69 11.17 28.02
C GLY A 21 3.05 11.88 26.71
N ILE A 22 3.84 12.94 26.81
CA ILE A 22 4.27 13.71 25.63
C ILE A 22 5.32 12.89 24.87
N LEU A 23 5.05 12.58 23.61
CA LEU A 23 6.02 11.95 22.70
C LEU A 23 6.66 13.02 21.82
N THR A 24 7.98 12.95 21.66
CA THR A 24 8.76 13.89 20.83
C THR A 24 9.40 13.17 19.66
N ASN A 25 9.41 13.81 18.49
CA ASN A 25 9.93 13.25 17.23
C ASN A 25 9.49 11.79 17.06
N TYR A 26 8.18 11.56 17.10
CA TYR A 26 7.62 10.21 17.11
C TYR A 26 7.01 9.86 15.75
N PRO A 27 7.36 8.70 15.16
CA PRO A 27 6.82 8.25 13.88
C PRO A 27 5.35 7.81 14.04
N VAL A 28 4.45 8.34 13.22
CA VAL A 28 3.03 7.98 13.21
C VAL A 28 2.65 7.43 11.83
N ASN A 29 2.01 6.25 11.81
CA ASN A 29 1.50 5.68 10.58
C ASN A 29 0.24 6.44 10.12
N VAL A 30 0.24 6.80 8.85
CA VAL A 30 -0.88 7.50 8.20
C VAL A 30 -1.17 6.82 6.87
N LYS A 31 -2.39 6.31 6.70
CA LYS A 31 -2.91 5.83 5.42
C LYS A 31 -3.68 6.94 4.74
N VAL A 32 -3.27 7.32 3.53
CA VAL A 32 -3.97 8.32 2.70
C VAL A 32 -4.59 7.60 1.52
N PHE A 33 -5.91 7.65 1.41
CA PHE A 33 -6.59 7.19 0.21
C PHE A 33 -6.45 8.20 -0.92
N TRP A 34 -6.30 7.69 -2.15
CA TRP A 34 -6.22 8.51 -3.34
C TRP A 34 -7.53 9.30 -3.53
N LYS A 35 -7.39 10.56 -3.94
CA LYS A 35 -8.51 11.46 -4.27
C LYS A 35 -8.28 12.09 -5.63
N LEU A 36 -9.37 12.51 -6.26
CA LEU A 36 -9.28 13.30 -7.49
C LEU A 36 -8.39 14.54 -7.25
N GLY A 37 -7.49 14.81 -8.19
CA GLY A 37 -6.47 15.85 -8.06
C GLY A 37 -5.11 15.33 -7.57
N MET A 38 -5.07 14.24 -6.79
CA MET A 38 -3.80 13.64 -6.37
C MET A 38 -3.08 12.98 -7.55
N ALA A 39 -1.75 13.08 -7.56
CA ALA A 39 -0.94 12.26 -8.46
C ALA A 39 -1.14 10.77 -8.12
N SER A 40 -1.16 9.92 -9.16
CA SER A 40 -1.40 8.48 -9.00
C SER A 40 -0.33 7.76 -8.18
N ASP A 41 0.85 8.36 -8.06
CA ASP A 41 2.01 7.92 -7.29
C ASP A 41 2.22 8.73 -5.99
N PHE A 42 1.25 9.59 -5.63
CA PHE A 42 1.25 10.44 -4.43
C PHE A 42 2.46 11.39 -4.30
N LYS A 43 3.20 11.65 -5.39
CA LYS A 43 4.38 12.55 -5.36
C LYS A 43 4.05 13.99 -4.94
N ASP A 44 2.79 14.39 -5.09
CA ASP A 44 2.29 15.70 -4.75
C ASP A 44 1.70 15.79 -3.34
N VAL A 45 1.78 14.75 -2.52
CA VAL A 45 1.30 14.82 -1.12
C VAL A 45 2.28 15.61 -0.26
N ARG A 46 1.78 16.47 0.64
CA ARG A 46 2.56 17.16 1.69
C ARG A 46 1.83 17.13 3.03
N PHE A 47 2.58 17.22 4.13
CA PHE A 47 2.02 17.25 5.48
C PHE A 47 2.52 18.47 6.27
N SER A 48 1.65 19.07 7.07
CA SER A 48 2.04 20.13 8.01
C SER A 48 1.26 20.07 9.31
N LEU A 49 1.80 20.67 10.37
CA LEU A 49 0.98 21.04 11.52
C LEU A 49 -0.08 22.05 11.09
N ASN A 50 -1.25 22.02 11.72
CA ASN A 50 -2.24 23.08 11.59
C ASN A 50 -1.91 24.25 12.54
N ASP A 51 -0.76 24.87 12.32
CA ASP A 51 -0.29 26.04 13.06
C ASP A 51 -0.16 27.27 12.15
N THR A 52 0.10 28.44 12.74
CA THR A 52 0.28 29.69 11.99
C THR A 52 1.43 29.62 10.99
N ASN A 53 2.42 28.75 11.18
CA ASN A 53 3.61 28.67 10.35
C ASN A 53 3.53 27.61 9.25
N LYS A 54 2.49 26.76 9.26
CA LYS A 54 2.40 25.54 8.47
C LYS A 54 3.68 24.71 8.62
N THR A 55 4.07 24.45 9.87
CA THR A 55 5.31 23.70 10.18
C THR A 55 5.32 22.38 9.42
N ASN A 56 6.32 22.18 8.55
CA ASN A 56 6.43 20.99 7.71
C ASN A 56 6.61 19.74 8.58
N ILE A 57 5.99 18.62 8.19
CA ILE A 57 6.17 17.32 8.84
C ILE A 57 6.95 16.42 7.88
N PRO A 58 8.19 16.02 8.22
CA PRO A 58 8.93 15.01 7.45
C PRO A 58 8.17 13.69 7.39
N TYR A 59 8.23 13.04 6.24
CA TYR A 59 7.49 11.79 6.01
C TYR A 59 8.25 10.83 5.11
N PHE A 60 7.92 9.56 5.25
CA PHE A 60 8.40 8.47 4.42
C PHE A 60 7.20 7.67 3.91
N MET A 61 7.06 7.53 2.60
CA MET A 61 6.06 6.69 1.96
C MET A 61 6.57 5.24 1.90
N THR A 62 5.96 4.35 2.67
CA THR A 62 6.43 2.96 2.82
C THR A 62 5.92 2.04 1.71
N ASP A 63 4.70 2.28 1.23
CA ASP A 63 4.10 1.56 0.10
C ASP A 63 2.95 2.38 -0.50
N SER A 64 2.60 2.11 -1.75
CA SER A 64 1.46 2.73 -2.42
C SER A 64 0.81 1.80 -3.44
N GLN A 65 -0.50 1.94 -3.57
CA GLN A 65 -1.31 1.38 -4.64
C GLN A 65 -1.71 2.51 -5.58
N VAL A 66 -1.34 2.38 -6.87
CA VAL A 66 -1.72 3.34 -7.92
C VAL A 66 -3.22 3.60 -7.90
N ASN A 67 -3.61 4.86 -7.76
CA ASN A 67 -5.02 5.30 -7.65
C ASN A 67 -5.82 4.65 -6.51
N GLY A 68 -5.16 4.07 -5.51
CA GLY A 68 -5.78 3.39 -4.36
C GLY A 68 -5.49 4.12 -3.06
N TYR A 69 -4.32 3.87 -2.48
CA TYR A 69 -3.86 4.49 -1.24
C TYR A 69 -2.34 4.52 -1.18
N ALA A 70 -1.79 5.33 -0.27
CA ALA A 70 -0.40 5.25 0.14
C ALA A 70 -0.31 5.21 1.67
N ASN A 71 0.65 4.43 2.16
CA ASN A 71 1.01 4.38 3.57
C ASN A 71 2.22 5.28 3.79
N PHE A 72 2.12 6.13 4.80
CA PHE A 72 3.15 7.08 5.20
C PHE A 72 3.51 6.87 6.66
N ILE A 73 4.75 7.15 7.00
CA ILE A 73 5.21 7.37 8.37
C ILE A 73 5.58 8.85 8.49
N LEU A 74 4.89 9.57 9.37
CA LEU A 74 5.13 11.00 9.64
C LEU A 74 5.96 11.16 10.92
N LEU A 75 7.04 11.93 10.87
CA LEU A 75 7.81 12.28 12.07
C LEU A 75 7.18 13.47 12.79
N ILE A 76 6.35 13.21 13.79
CA ILE A 76 5.62 14.26 14.52
C ILE A 76 6.53 14.89 15.59
N PRO A 77 6.79 16.22 15.55
CA PRO A 77 7.71 16.86 16.48
C PRO A 77 7.30 16.71 17.95
N SER A 78 6.00 16.85 18.23
CA SER A 78 5.44 16.72 19.59
C SER A 78 4.00 16.24 19.52
N ILE A 79 3.74 15.05 20.07
CA ILE A 79 2.40 14.51 20.29
C ILE A 79 2.04 14.78 21.75
N PRO A 80 0.91 15.43 22.04
CA PRO A 80 0.52 15.73 23.42
C PRO A 80 0.19 14.45 24.20
N ALA A 81 0.06 14.58 25.53
CA ALA A 81 -0.48 13.50 26.36
C ALA A 81 -2.01 13.41 26.18
N ASP A 82 -2.57 12.21 26.36
CA ASP A 82 -4.02 12.02 26.44
C ASP A 82 -4.62 12.89 27.58
N PRO A 83 -5.77 13.57 27.38
CA PRO A 83 -6.73 13.46 26.27
C PRO A 83 -6.59 14.54 25.18
N ASP A 84 -5.49 15.29 25.17
CA ASP A 84 -5.28 16.34 24.18
C ASP A 84 -5.01 15.75 22.78
N SER A 85 -5.04 16.58 21.75
CA SER A 85 -4.79 16.14 20.37
C SER A 85 -4.05 17.19 19.56
N LEU A 86 -3.38 16.73 18.51
CA LEU A 86 -2.68 17.55 17.54
C LEU A 86 -3.44 17.54 16.22
N GLU A 87 -3.69 18.73 15.68
CA GLU A 87 -4.32 18.88 14.37
C GLU A 87 -3.27 19.14 13.30
N CYS A 88 -3.37 18.40 12.20
CA CYS A 88 -2.44 18.43 11.07
C CYS A 88 -3.21 18.61 9.77
N LYS A 89 -2.50 18.93 8.70
CA LYS A 89 -3.03 19.06 7.34
C LYS A 89 -2.27 18.16 6.39
N VAL A 90 -3.01 17.54 5.47
CA VAL A 90 -2.46 17.00 4.23
C VAL A 90 -2.79 17.96 3.09
N TYR A 91 -1.86 18.17 2.17
CA TYR A 91 -2.05 18.97 0.95
C TYR A 91 -1.82 18.07 -0.26
N TYR A 92 -2.62 18.27 -1.31
CA TYR A 92 -2.46 17.59 -2.60
C TYR A 92 -2.98 18.47 -3.76
N ASN A 93 -3.06 17.89 -4.97
CA ASN A 93 -3.47 18.58 -6.19
C ASN A 93 -2.44 19.62 -6.64
N ASN A 94 -1.18 19.16 -6.72
CA ASN A 94 -0.08 19.87 -7.35
C ASN A 94 0.74 18.90 -8.22
N LEU A 95 0.20 18.55 -9.40
CA LEU A 95 0.77 17.50 -10.27
C LEU A 95 2.22 17.78 -10.75
N ALA A 96 2.69 19.02 -10.64
CA ALA A 96 4.05 19.43 -10.98
C ALA A 96 5.07 19.14 -9.85
N ALA A 97 4.60 18.79 -8.65
CA ALA A 97 5.46 18.46 -7.52
C ALA A 97 6.27 17.17 -7.75
N ILE A 98 7.39 17.09 -7.04
CA ILE A 98 8.24 15.89 -6.91
C ILE A 98 8.06 15.37 -5.49
N SER A 99 8.13 14.06 -5.30
CA SER A 99 7.99 13.47 -3.96
C SER A 99 9.07 14.00 -3.01
N GLU A 100 8.67 14.36 -1.79
CA GLU A 100 9.55 14.71 -0.66
C GLU A 100 9.64 13.56 0.36
N SER A 101 9.19 12.36 -0.01
CA SER A 101 9.33 11.17 0.83
C SER A 101 10.81 10.87 1.10
N ASP A 102 11.21 10.95 2.36
CA ASP A 102 12.58 10.77 2.80
C ASP A 102 12.64 9.90 4.08
N PRO A 103 13.05 8.62 3.97
CA PRO A 103 13.18 7.76 5.14
C PRO A 103 14.29 8.21 6.10
N ASP A 104 15.35 8.87 5.63
CA ASP A 104 16.43 9.35 6.49
C ASP A 104 16.00 10.57 7.34
N ALA A 105 14.91 11.24 6.95
CA ALA A 105 14.28 12.30 7.73
C ALA A 105 13.30 11.79 8.80
N VAL A 106 12.96 10.48 8.80
CA VAL A 106 11.91 9.90 9.66
C VAL A 106 12.46 8.78 10.54
N CYS A 107 13.22 7.86 9.96
CA CYS A 107 13.80 6.72 10.65
C CYS A 107 15.04 7.13 11.43
N ILE A 108 15.32 6.42 12.52
CA ILE A 108 16.61 6.48 13.22
C ILE A 108 17.70 5.97 12.27
N LEU A 109 17.38 4.92 11.52
CA LEU A 109 18.19 4.35 10.45
C LEU A 109 17.25 3.78 9.39
N TYR A 110 17.54 4.04 8.12
CA TYR A 110 16.93 3.31 7.02
C TYR A 110 17.97 3.06 5.94
N ASP A 111 17.98 1.85 5.40
CA ASP A 111 18.80 1.53 4.24
C ASP A 111 18.11 0.49 3.37
N HIS A 112 17.84 0.86 2.12
CA HIS A 112 17.36 -0.03 1.06
C HIS A 112 18.50 -0.43 0.10
N PHE A 113 19.75 -0.14 0.46
CA PHE A 113 20.96 -0.46 -0.28
C PHE A 113 20.93 0.04 -1.73
N GLU A 114 20.42 1.26 -1.93
CA GLU A 114 20.35 1.90 -3.23
C GLU A 114 21.74 2.08 -3.86
N GLY A 115 21.82 1.91 -5.17
CA GLY A 115 23.07 2.06 -5.92
C GLY A 115 23.93 0.79 -5.96
N THR A 116 25.24 0.95 -5.75
CA THR A 116 26.25 -0.11 -6.00
C THR A 116 27.30 -0.26 -4.89
N LEU A 117 27.22 0.57 -3.85
CA LEU A 117 28.18 0.60 -2.75
C LEU A 117 27.42 0.63 -1.43
N LEU A 118 28.05 0.08 -0.39
CA LEU A 118 27.59 0.22 0.98
C LEU A 118 27.73 1.69 1.42
N ASP A 119 26.71 2.23 2.08
CA ASP A 119 26.74 3.57 2.65
C ASP A 119 27.66 3.62 3.87
N ASP A 120 28.85 4.20 3.72
CA ASP A 120 29.86 4.32 4.77
C ASP A 120 29.53 5.40 5.82
N THR A 121 28.45 6.16 5.62
CA THR A 121 27.89 7.07 6.61
C THR A 121 26.89 6.39 7.55
N LYS A 122 26.40 5.20 7.16
CA LYS A 122 25.47 4.37 7.96
C LYS A 122 26.16 3.15 8.56
N TRP A 123 27.13 2.58 7.85
CA TRP A 123 27.68 1.26 8.19
C TRP A 123 29.21 1.24 8.29
N SER A 124 29.68 0.47 9.27
CA SER A 124 31.06 0.01 9.38
C SER A 124 31.13 -1.48 9.07
N GLN A 125 31.87 -1.85 8.03
CA GLN A 125 32.15 -3.24 7.71
C GLN A 125 33.33 -3.74 8.56
N GLU A 126 33.05 -4.56 9.58
CA GLU A 126 34.08 -5.11 10.47
C GLU A 126 34.75 -6.38 9.89
N GLY A 127 34.24 -6.88 8.76
CA GLY A 127 34.96 -7.74 7.84
C GLY A 127 34.06 -8.43 6.81
N GLY A 128 34.45 -9.60 6.29
CA GLY A 128 33.68 -10.34 5.29
C GLY A 128 33.64 -9.59 3.97
N THR A 129 32.66 -9.87 3.13
CA THR A 129 32.41 -9.07 1.93
C THR A 129 30.96 -8.66 1.86
N VAL A 130 30.71 -7.37 1.65
CA VAL A 130 29.40 -6.81 1.32
C VAL A 130 29.41 -6.41 -0.15
N VAL A 131 28.42 -6.89 -0.90
CA VAL A 131 28.20 -6.50 -2.29
C VAL A 131 26.80 -5.93 -2.40
N VAL A 132 26.70 -4.68 -2.87
CA VAL A 132 25.41 -4.00 -3.10
C VAL A 132 25.09 -4.01 -4.59
N SER A 133 23.90 -4.50 -4.93
CA SER A 133 23.42 -4.57 -6.31
C SER A 133 21.89 -4.69 -6.33
N ASN A 134 21.24 -3.91 -7.19
CA ASN A 134 19.77 -3.92 -7.38
C ASN A 134 19.00 -3.73 -6.05
N SER A 135 19.43 -2.77 -5.22
CA SER A 135 18.82 -2.50 -3.91
C SER A 135 18.87 -3.69 -2.95
N ILE A 136 19.86 -4.57 -3.11
CA ILE A 136 20.12 -5.71 -2.23
C ILE A 136 21.56 -5.67 -1.75
N ALA A 137 21.77 -5.76 -0.44
CA ALA A 137 23.07 -6.08 0.15
C ALA A 137 23.23 -7.60 0.29
N THR A 138 24.21 -8.17 -0.40
CA THR A 138 24.65 -9.55 -0.21
C THR A 138 25.88 -9.55 0.69
N ILE A 139 25.75 -10.19 1.84
CA ILE A 139 26.83 -10.28 2.81
C ILE A 139 27.32 -11.73 2.84
N THR A 140 28.62 -11.90 2.68
CA THR A 140 29.28 -13.22 2.65
C THR A 140 30.38 -13.26 3.71
N ASN A 141 30.36 -14.34 4.48
CA ASN A 141 31.40 -14.67 5.43
C ASN A 141 32.21 -15.86 4.91
N THR A 142 33.50 -15.67 4.63
CA THR A 142 34.42 -16.73 4.19
C THR A 142 35.44 -17.13 5.25
N GLU A 143 35.30 -16.61 6.47
CA GLU A 143 36.22 -16.85 7.59
C GLU A 143 35.47 -17.45 8.78
N GLY A 144 36.11 -18.30 9.59
CA GLY A 144 35.42 -19.00 10.69
C GLY A 144 34.93 -18.14 11.87
N ASN A 145 34.86 -16.82 11.72
CA ASN A 145 34.54 -15.86 12.78
C ASN A 145 33.12 -15.28 12.62
N TRP A 146 32.60 -14.62 13.64
CA TRP A 146 31.42 -13.76 13.51
C TRP A 146 31.80 -12.49 12.77
N LEU A 147 30.97 -12.12 11.81
CA LEU A 147 31.16 -10.95 10.98
C LEU A 147 30.07 -9.94 11.19
N ASN A 148 30.46 -8.67 11.31
CA ASN A 148 29.55 -7.61 11.66
C ASN A 148 29.51 -6.57 10.54
N LEU A 149 28.29 -6.23 10.14
CA LEU A 149 27.99 -4.95 9.53
C LEU A 149 27.41 -4.10 10.66
N ALA A 150 28.25 -3.27 11.28
CA ALA A 150 27.84 -2.47 12.42
C ALA A 150 27.21 -1.17 11.93
N SER A 151 26.06 -0.79 12.51
CA SER A 151 25.56 0.56 12.30
C SER A 151 26.50 1.57 12.98
N LEU A 152 26.61 2.77 12.43
CA LEU A 152 27.37 3.87 13.03
C LEU A 152 26.59 4.63 14.12
N ILE A 153 25.42 4.11 14.52
CA ILE A 153 24.57 4.71 15.54
C ILE A 153 24.91 4.08 16.90
N ASP A 154 25.46 4.90 17.81
CA ASP A 154 25.96 4.45 19.11
C ASP A 154 24.85 4.14 20.14
N ASP A 155 23.68 4.78 20.03
CA ASP A 155 22.54 4.55 20.90
C ASP A 155 21.23 4.73 20.13
N ILE A 156 20.38 3.71 20.18
CA ILE A 156 19.10 3.65 19.46
C ILE A 156 17.92 3.73 20.44
N GLY A 157 18.15 3.52 21.74
CA GLY A 157 17.10 3.45 22.76
C GLY A 157 15.96 2.49 22.41
N SER A 158 14.76 2.81 22.91
CA SER A 158 13.54 2.06 22.56
C SER A 158 13.23 2.20 21.07
N CYS A 159 13.21 1.07 20.36
CA CYS A 159 13.05 1.06 18.91
C CYS A 159 12.24 -0.12 18.37
N ILE A 160 11.73 0.06 17.17
CA ILE A 160 11.25 -0.98 16.28
C ILE A 160 12.31 -1.16 15.22
N LEU A 161 12.97 -2.30 15.20
CA LEU A 161 13.94 -2.68 14.20
C LEU A 161 13.30 -3.69 13.26
N GLU A 162 13.40 -3.47 11.96
CA GLU A 162 12.90 -4.36 10.93
C GLU A 162 13.99 -4.63 9.89
N MET A 163 14.06 -5.88 9.42
CA MET A 163 14.93 -6.29 8.34
C MET A 163 14.20 -7.28 7.44
N LYS A 164 14.27 -7.05 6.13
CA LYS A 164 13.82 -8.01 5.13
C LYS A 164 15.00 -8.80 4.59
N ILE A 165 15.04 -10.08 4.90
CA ILE A 165 16.21 -10.95 4.71
C ILE A 165 15.83 -12.26 4.03
N LYS A 166 16.78 -12.80 3.26
CA LYS A 166 16.73 -14.11 2.61
C LYS A 166 18.05 -14.84 2.82
N LYS A 167 18.02 -16.14 3.11
CA LYS A 167 19.25 -16.95 3.11
C LYS A 167 19.69 -17.26 1.68
N THR A 168 21.00 -17.30 1.47
CA THR A 168 21.59 -17.77 0.20
C THR A 168 22.40 -19.05 0.39
N ASP A 169 22.60 -19.49 1.64
CA ASP A 169 23.24 -20.75 1.99
C ASP A 169 22.53 -21.44 3.17
N ASP A 170 22.50 -22.78 3.16
CA ASP A 170 21.83 -23.57 4.21
C ASP A 170 22.55 -23.56 5.56
N ASN A 171 23.84 -23.22 5.58
CA ASN A 171 24.66 -23.07 6.79
C ASN A 171 24.63 -21.64 7.36
N LEU A 172 23.74 -20.78 6.86
CA LEU A 172 23.60 -19.41 7.32
C LEU A 172 23.42 -19.34 8.83
N ARG A 173 24.22 -18.50 9.50
CA ARG A 173 23.84 -17.87 10.77
C ARG A 173 23.80 -16.37 10.51
N ALA A 174 22.62 -15.79 10.35
CA ALA A 174 22.47 -14.35 10.26
C ALA A 174 21.44 -13.90 11.29
N GLY A 175 21.66 -12.70 11.80
CA GLY A 175 20.90 -12.17 12.91
C GLY A 175 21.05 -10.68 13.10
N LEU A 176 20.08 -10.13 13.80
CA LEU A 176 20.07 -8.77 14.30
C LEU A 176 20.49 -8.81 15.77
N THR A 177 21.35 -7.89 16.21
CA THR A 177 21.75 -7.80 17.61
C THR A 177 21.84 -6.39 18.16
N SER A 178 21.79 -6.24 19.48
CA SER A 178 22.08 -4.99 20.22
C SER A 178 23.30 -5.13 21.15
N GLN A 179 24.40 -5.74 20.66
CA GLN A 179 25.57 -6.10 21.49
C GLN A 179 26.39 -4.88 21.98
N HIS A 180 26.67 -4.84 23.30
CA HIS A 180 27.50 -3.83 24.00
C HIS A 180 29.03 -4.07 23.97
N SER A 181 29.57 -5.30 23.79
CA SER A 181 31.01 -5.53 23.53
C SER A 181 31.34 -6.96 23.03
N LEU A 182 32.51 -7.12 22.38
CA LEU A 182 33.05 -8.38 21.83
C LEU A 182 33.49 -9.43 22.88
N THR A 183 33.55 -9.08 24.17
CA THR A 183 34.17 -9.94 25.21
C THR A 183 33.23 -10.38 26.33
N SER A 184 32.09 -9.72 26.51
CA SER A 184 30.97 -10.11 27.37
C SER A 184 29.85 -9.07 27.20
N GLY A 185 28.60 -9.49 27.29
CA GLY A 185 27.45 -8.58 27.27
C GLY A 185 26.22 -9.24 26.66
N SER A 186 25.04 -8.75 27.06
CA SER A 186 23.79 -9.32 26.58
C SER A 186 23.67 -9.20 25.05
N VAL A 187 23.01 -10.17 24.42
CA VAL A 187 22.84 -10.25 22.97
C VAL A 187 21.42 -10.72 22.68
N ASN A 188 20.62 -9.88 22.03
CA ASN A 188 19.36 -10.30 21.41
C ASN A 188 19.70 -10.80 19.99
N LEU A 189 19.18 -11.94 19.56
CA LEU A 189 19.51 -12.56 18.27
C LEU A 189 18.31 -13.26 17.64
N PHE A 190 18.12 -13.04 16.34
CA PHE A 190 17.63 -14.08 15.44
C PHE A 190 18.83 -14.88 14.95
N TYR A 191 18.88 -16.21 15.07
CA TYR A 191 20.00 -16.98 14.53
C TYR A 191 19.57 -18.39 14.12
N LYS A 192 20.16 -18.97 13.06
CA LYS A 192 19.92 -20.36 12.67
C LYS A 192 20.87 -21.34 13.36
N GLY A 193 20.29 -22.21 14.19
CA GLY A 193 21.00 -23.29 14.89
C GLY A 193 20.72 -24.67 14.24
N THR A 194 21.35 -25.71 14.78
CA THR A 194 20.99 -27.11 14.46
C THR A 194 19.53 -27.35 14.88
N GLY A 195 18.59 -27.36 13.92
CA GLY A 195 17.16 -27.54 14.17
C GLY A 195 16.25 -26.40 13.68
N GLY A 196 16.80 -25.30 13.13
CA GLY A 196 16.02 -24.19 12.56
C GLY A 196 16.51 -22.82 13.00
N PHE A 197 15.79 -21.76 12.61
CA PHE A 197 16.00 -20.43 13.19
C PHE A 197 15.49 -20.38 14.61
N ASN A 198 16.24 -19.74 15.50
CA ASN A 198 16.02 -19.62 16.92
C ASN A 198 16.13 -18.15 17.31
N ILE A 199 15.31 -17.77 18.26
CA ILE A 199 15.40 -16.52 19.01
C ILE A 199 16.34 -16.76 20.21
N LEU A 200 17.29 -15.88 20.49
CA LEU A 200 18.02 -15.86 21.77
C LEU A 200 17.99 -14.47 22.37
N SER A 201 17.68 -14.38 23.65
CA SER A 201 18.27 -13.38 24.54
C SER A 201 19.38 -14.10 25.30
N CYS A 202 20.61 -13.63 25.18
CA CYS A 202 21.75 -14.16 25.91
C CYS A 202 22.27 -13.12 26.89
N LEU A 203 22.58 -13.49 28.14
CA LEU A 203 23.37 -12.70 29.10
C LEU A 203 24.69 -13.44 29.36
N ASP A 204 25.84 -12.77 29.22
CA ASP A 204 27.14 -13.39 29.51
C ASP A 204 27.34 -14.78 28.85
N ASN A 205 26.80 -14.96 27.64
CA ASN A 205 26.75 -16.20 26.85
C ASN A 205 25.78 -17.30 27.34
N VAL A 206 24.83 -16.97 28.22
CA VAL A 206 23.75 -17.86 28.66
C VAL A 206 22.46 -17.46 27.95
N CYS A 207 21.91 -18.34 27.10
CA CYS A 207 20.75 -18.02 26.26
C CYS A 207 19.46 -18.70 26.77
N ASN A 208 18.38 -17.92 26.87
CA ASN A 208 17.20 -18.29 27.68
C ASN A 208 15.95 -18.75 26.90
N GLN A 209 15.88 -18.57 25.58
CA GLN A 209 14.71 -18.97 24.77
C GLN A 209 15.17 -19.62 23.46
N SER A 210 14.37 -20.52 22.87
CA SER A 210 14.61 -21.12 21.55
C SER A 210 13.25 -21.42 20.93
N ILE A 211 12.86 -20.66 19.92
CA ILE A 211 11.59 -20.82 19.20
C ILE A 211 11.91 -21.07 17.72
N THR A 212 11.38 -22.15 17.16
CA THR A 212 11.58 -22.52 15.75
C THR A 212 10.54 -21.88 14.85
N PHE A 213 10.98 -21.16 13.82
CA PHE A 213 10.14 -20.58 12.77
C PHE A 213 10.60 -21.03 11.37
N PRO A 214 9.82 -20.80 10.29
CA PRO A 214 10.16 -21.25 8.94
C PRO A 214 11.56 -20.80 8.47
N ASP A 215 12.16 -21.55 7.55
CA ASP A 215 13.49 -21.24 7.00
C ASP A 215 13.40 -20.01 6.07
N LEU A 216 14.50 -19.26 5.93
CA LEU A 216 14.55 -18.02 5.13
C LEU A 216 14.82 -18.28 3.65
N ASP A 217 14.22 -19.34 3.07
CA ASP A 217 14.39 -19.72 1.66
C ASP A 217 13.91 -18.63 0.68
N ASP A 218 13.05 -17.72 1.15
CA ASP A 218 12.68 -16.50 0.45
C ASP A 218 12.85 -15.26 1.33
N TYR A 219 12.52 -14.08 0.79
CA TYR A 219 12.53 -12.84 1.57
C TYR A 219 11.40 -12.85 2.60
N HIS A 220 11.79 -12.73 3.87
CA HIS A 220 10.89 -12.60 5.01
C HIS A 220 11.28 -11.41 5.86
N ILE A 221 10.32 -10.92 6.64
CA ILE A 221 10.50 -9.78 7.54
C ILE A 221 10.79 -10.32 8.94
N LEU A 222 11.97 -9.99 9.47
CA LEU A 222 12.32 -10.15 10.87
C LEU A 222 12.19 -8.80 11.56
N LYS A 223 11.41 -8.73 12.63
CA LYS A 223 11.17 -7.49 13.38
C LYS A 223 11.40 -7.67 14.87
N MET A 224 12.04 -6.70 15.52
CA MET A 224 12.18 -6.60 16.97
C MET A 224 11.56 -5.31 17.47
N GLU A 225 10.77 -5.40 18.53
CA GLU A 225 10.36 -4.25 19.34
C GLU A 225 11.16 -4.30 20.63
N VAL A 226 11.94 -3.25 20.88
CA VAL A 226 12.79 -3.10 22.05
C VAL A 226 12.23 -1.97 22.90
N ASP A 227 11.84 -2.28 24.12
CA ASP A 227 11.54 -1.30 25.16
C ASP A 227 12.74 -1.20 26.11
N ASP A 228 13.55 -0.16 25.93
CA ASP A 228 14.74 0.08 26.75
C ASP A 228 14.38 0.47 28.19
N LEU A 229 13.21 1.07 28.41
CA LEU A 229 12.76 1.50 29.74
C LEU A 229 12.24 0.34 30.57
N LEU A 230 11.50 -0.58 29.94
CA LEU A 230 10.91 -1.73 30.61
C LEU A 230 11.77 -3.00 30.50
N HIS A 231 12.88 -2.95 29.76
CA HIS A 231 13.72 -4.11 29.48
C HIS A 231 12.92 -5.23 28.80
N GLU A 232 12.01 -4.85 27.89
CA GLU A 232 11.17 -5.81 27.14
C GLU A 232 11.64 -5.93 25.68
N LEU A 233 11.60 -7.16 25.17
CA LEU A 233 11.86 -7.48 23.78
C LEU A 233 10.72 -8.32 23.23
N LYS A 234 10.20 -7.95 22.06
CA LYS A 234 9.28 -8.78 21.27
C LYS A 234 9.87 -9.02 19.90
N MET A 235 9.72 -10.24 19.39
CA MET A 235 10.26 -10.65 18.09
C MET A 235 9.16 -11.21 17.21
N TYR A 236 9.16 -10.78 15.95
CA TYR A 236 8.15 -11.09 14.96
C TYR A 236 8.79 -11.68 13.70
N TYR A 237 8.09 -12.63 13.09
CA TYR A 237 8.37 -13.20 11.78
C TYR A 237 7.18 -12.91 10.88
N ASP A 238 7.39 -12.21 9.77
CA ASP A 238 6.32 -11.74 8.85
C ASP A 238 5.15 -11.11 9.61
N ASN A 239 5.48 -10.21 10.55
CA ASN A 239 4.53 -9.52 11.46
C ASN A 239 3.78 -10.42 12.45
N VAL A 240 4.08 -11.71 12.54
CA VAL A 240 3.52 -12.63 13.53
C VAL A 240 4.47 -12.71 14.73
N LEU A 241 3.96 -12.40 15.93
CA LEU A 241 4.72 -12.50 17.19
C LEU A 241 5.17 -13.96 17.40
N GLN A 242 6.48 -14.16 17.50
CA GLN A 242 7.09 -15.47 17.75
C GLN A 242 7.41 -15.66 19.22
N GLY A 243 7.92 -14.62 19.88
CA GLY A 243 8.33 -14.67 21.27
C GLY A 243 8.58 -13.30 21.87
N SER A 244 8.63 -13.29 23.20
CA SER A 244 8.97 -12.11 23.98
C SER A 244 9.85 -12.50 25.17
N SER A 245 10.60 -11.53 25.69
CA SER A 245 11.42 -11.65 26.88
C SER A 245 11.36 -10.35 27.68
N ASP A 246 11.31 -10.49 29.00
CA ASP A 246 11.31 -9.45 30.03
C ASP A 246 12.56 -9.56 30.94
N THR A 247 13.52 -10.40 30.54
CA THR A 247 14.74 -10.70 31.29
C THR A 247 15.96 -10.53 30.39
N ASP A 248 16.95 -9.78 30.89
CA ASP A 248 18.29 -9.69 30.31
C ASP A 248 18.39 -9.15 28.87
N VAL A 249 17.47 -8.27 28.46
CA VAL A 249 17.53 -7.54 27.18
C VAL A 249 18.84 -6.74 27.10
N ALA A 250 19.50 -6.71 25.94
CA ALA A 250 20.75 -5.96 25.76
C ALA A 250 20.49 -4.47 25.44
N HIS A 251 21.23 -3.58 26.12
CA HIS A 251 21.00 -2.13 26.22
C HIS A 251 22.01 -1.23 25.45
N ALA A 252 22.60 -1.68 24.33
CA ALA A 252 23.58 -0.83 23.61
C ALA A 252 23.67 -1.20 22.11
N PRO A 253 24.47 -0.50 21.28
CA PRO A 253 24.13 -0.22 19.88
C PRO A 253 23.76 -1.44 19.03
N PHE A 254 22.80 -1.23 18.13
CA PHE A 254 22.38 -2.23 17.16
C PHE A 254 23.52 -2.53 16.17
N ARG A 255 23.71 -3.82 15.91
CA ARG A 255 24.62 -4.35 14.89
C ARG A 255 23.88 -5.41 14.09
N LEU A 256 24.14 -5.45 12.80
CA LEU A 256 23.81 -6.62 11.98
C LEU A 256 24.98 -7.61 12.09
N MET A 257 24.68 -8.85 12.50
CA MET A 257 25.68 -9.92 12.65
C MET A 257 25.40 -11.09 11.71
N ILE A 258 26.46 -11.60 11.09
CA ILE A 258 26.47 -12.84 10.32
C ILE A 258 27.58 -13.75 10.85
N GLY A 259 27.18 -14.87 11.43
CA GLY A 259 28.06 -15.94 11.87
C GLY A 259 28.29 -17.03 10.82
N ASN A 260 29.35 -17.79 11.08
CA ASN A 260 29.83 -19.00 10.39
C ASN A 260 30.70 -18.80 9.15
N ASN A 261 31.66 -19.73 9.04
CA ASN A 261 32.50 -19.90 7.87
C ASN A 261 31.67 -20.31 6.64
N ASN A 262 31.85 -19.63 5.52
CA ASN A 262 31.19 -19.89 4.24
C ASN A 262 29.65 -19.76 4.27
N SER A 263 29.12 -18.76 4.98
CA SER A 263 27.70 -18.42 4.98
C SER A 263 27.40 -17.13 4.21
N SER A 264 26.18 -17.00 3.68
CA SER A 264 25.73 -15.78 3.03
C SER A 264 24.22 -15.54 3.19
N CYS A 265 23.84 -14.26 3.18
CA CYS A 265 22.45 -13.83 3.08
C CYS A 265 22.31 -12.60 2.17
N SER A 266 21.07 -12.34 1.78
CA SER A 266 20.67 -11.15 1.04
C SER A 266 19.69 -10.33 1.87
N ILE A 267 19.90 -9.02 1.91
CA ILE A 267 19.10 -8.07 2.67
C ILE A 267 18.56 -7.04 1.70
N ASP A 268 17.24 -6.87 1.74
CA ASP A 268 16.48 -5.95 0.90
C ASP A 268 16.41 -4.56 1.55
N TYR A 269 16.03 -4.50 2.82
CA TYR A 269 16.12 -3.27 3.59
C TYR A 269 16.31 -3.53 5.08
N ILE A 270 16.78 -2.49 5.77
CA ILE A 270 16.78 -2.37 7.23
C ILE A 270 16.11 -1.04 7.59
N SER A 271 15.22 -1.06 8.58
CA SER A 271 14.63 0.15 9.15
C SER A 271 14.65 0.12 10.68
N VAL A 272 14.85 1.29 11.28
CA VAL A 272 14.82 1.51 12.72
C VAL A 272 13.93 2.71 12.99
N LEU A 273 12.84 2.49 13.72
CA LEU A 273 11.89 3.50 14.14
C LEU A 273 11.89 3.61 15.66
N LYS A 274 11.49 4.78 16.18
CA LYS A 274 11.31 4.97 17.62
C LYS A 274 10.13 4.14 18.13
N TYR A 275 10.27 3.49 19.28
CA TYR A 275 9.22 2.68 19.92
C TYR A 275 8.61 3.39 21.13
N THR A 276 7.33 3.08 21.39
CA THR A 276 6.65 3.29 22.66
C THR A 276 5.67 2.15 22.87
N ALA A 277 5.37 1.79 24.11
CA ALA A 277 4.48 0.67 24.42
C ALA A 277 3.05 0.92 23.95
N ASN A 278 2.61 2.17 23.96
CA ASN A 278 1.28 2.60 23.55
C ASN A 278 1.37 3.65 22.42
N PRO A 279 1.70 3.21 21.18
CA PRO A 279 1.79 4.12 20.05
C PRO A 279 0.44 4.82 19.82
N PRO A 280 0.45 6.08 19.35
CA PRO A 280 -0.74 6.73 18.85
C PRO A 280 -1.44 5.85 17.81
N ALA A 281 -2.76 5.88 17.78
CA ALA A 281 -3.53 5.13 16.79
C ALA A 281 -3.16 5.53 15.36
N ASP A 282 -3.15 4.54 14.45
CA ASP A 282 -2.98 4.79 13.02
C ASP A 282 -4.03 5.78 12.52
N VAL A 283 -3.60 6.72 11.68
CA VAL A 283 -4.49 7.72 11.08
C VAL A 283 -4.91 7.25 9.69
N ILE A 284 -6.20 7.38 9.38
CA ILE A 284 -6.74 7.16 8.04
C ILE A 284 -7.27 8.49 7.52
N ILE A 285 -6.81 8.91 6.35
CA ILE A 285 -7.21 10.13 5.66
C ILE A 285 -7.96 9.77 4.39
N GLY A 286 -9.17 10.31 4.25
CA GLY A 286 -10.08 9.98 3.16
C GLY A 286 -10.71 8.59 3.30
N GLU A 287 -11.36 8.17 2.23
CA GLU A 287 -12.00 6.86 2.09
C GLU A 287 -11.53 6.23 0.78
N GLU A 288 -11.57 4.90 0.71
CA GLU A 288 -11.19 4.16 -0.49
C GLU A 288 -11.96 4.67 -1.71
N PHE A 289 -11.22 5.09 -2.74
CA PHE A 289 -11.82 5.52 -4.00
C PHE A 289 -12.53 4.34 -4.65
N LYS A 290 -13.87 4.39 -4.67
CA LYS A 290 -14.68 3.39 -5.36
C LYS A 290 -14.83 3.80 -6.82
N VAL A 291 -14.46 2.91 -7.72
CA VAL A 291 -14.79 3.05 -9.14
C VAL A 291 -16.31 3.22 -9.28
N PRO A 292 -16.79 4.23 -10.04
CA PRO A 292 -18.21 4.38 -10.30
C PRO A 292 -18.78 3.07 -10.83
N THR A 293 -19.73 2.50 -10.10
CA THR A 293 -20.40 1.28 -10.55
C THR A 293 -21.72 1.64 -11.20
N PHE A 294 -21.94 1.14 -12.40
CA PHE A 294 -23.21 1.28 -13.10
C PHE A 294 -23.99 -0.01 -12.98
N ILE A 295 -25.30 0.13 -12.83
CA ILE A 295 -26.24 -0.97 -13.06
C ILE A 295 -27.05 -0.61 -14.29
N ILE A 296 -27.06 -1.50 -15.28
CA ILE A 296 -27.98 -1.43 -16.41
C ILE A 296 -29.04 -2.49 -16.18
N SER A 297 -30.31 -2.10 -16.20
CA SER A 297 -31.42 -3.03 -16.03
C SER A 297 -32.50 -2.87 -17.08
N ASP A 298 -33.28 -3.93 -17.30
CA ASP A 298 -34.49 -3.86 -18.10
C ASP A 298 -35.64 -3.15 -17.35
N ASN A 299 -36.81 -3.03 -18.00
CA ASN A 299 -37.97 -2.38 -17.39
C ASN A 299 -38.53 -3.11 -16.15
N GLU A 300 -38.18 -4.39 -15.97
CA GLU A 300 -38.54 -5.21 -14.79
C GLU A 300 -37.47 -5.13 -13.69
N ASN A 301 -36.42 -4.32 -13.89
CA ASN A 301 -35.25 -4.14 -13.03
C ASN A 301 -34.34 -5.38 -12.93
N ASN A 302 -34.38 -6.28 -13.92
CA ASN A 302 -33.37 -7.33 -14.03
C ASN A 302 -32.09 -6.73 -14.60
N GLU A 303 -30.94 -7.01 -13.98
CA GLU A 303 -29.65 -6.53 -14.47
C GLU A 303 -29.30 -7.19 -15.81
N ILE A 304 -28.90 -6.38 -16.79
CA ILE A 304 -28.58 -6.82 -18.15
C ILE A 304 -27.23 -6.25 -18.58
N LEU A 305 -26.41 -7.09 -19.23
CA LEU A 305 -25.12 -6.68 -19.80
C LEU A 305 -25.15 -6.62 -21.33
N ASN A 306 -26.09 -7.35 -21.95
CA ASN A 306 -26.34 -7.33 -23.39
C ASN A 306 -27.81 -7.02 -23.63
N LEU A 307 -28.11 -6.22 -24.65
CA LEU A 307 -29.48 -5.89 -25.01
C LEU A 307 -29.93 -6.76 -26.19
N LEU A 308 -31.02 -7.52 -25.98
CA LEU A 308 -31.53 -8.49 -26.96
C LEU A 308 -32.87 -8.05 -27.56
N PHE A 309 -32.98 -8.09 -28.89
CA PHE A 309 -34.23 -7.96 -29.64
C PHE A 309 -34.58 -9.29 -30.32
N GLU A 310 -35.61 -9.98 -29.81
CA GLU A 310 -36.02 -11.29 -30.30
C GLU A 310 -37.02 -11.20 -31.45
N THR A 311 -36.82 -12.04 -32.46
CA THR A 311 -37.79 -12.29 -33.54
C THR A 311 -38.22 -11.01 -34.26
N MET A 312 -37.23 -10.31 -34.82
CA MET A 312 -37.44 -9.14 -35.67
C MET A 312 -37.68 -9.59 -37.11
N TYR A 313 -38.61 -8.95 -37.80
CA TYR A 313 -38.93 -9.21 -39.20
C TYR A 313 -38.33 -8.11 -40.10
N PRO A 314 -38.10 -8.38 -41.40
CA PRO A 314 -37.69 -7.35 -42.34
C PRO A 314 -38.68 -6.17 -42.33
N GLY A 315 -38.18 -4.94 -42.19
CA GLY A 315 -38.99 -3.73 -42.13
C GLY A 315 -39.66 -3.48 -40.78
N SER A 316 -39.37 -4.29 -39.75
CA SER A 316 -39.92 -4.11 -38.40
C SER A 316 -39.07 -3.16 -37.55
N MET A 317 -39.73 -2.62 -36.52
CA MET A 317 -39.16 -1.72 -35.54
C MET A 317 -39.61 -2.16 -34.14
N ARG A 318 -38.70 -2.10 -33.18
CA ARG A 318 -39.01 -2.30 -31.75
C ARG A 318 -38.20 -1.34 -30.89
N THR A 319 -38.83 -0.86 -29.82
CA THR A 319 -38.19 -0.05 -28.79
C THR A 319 -38.21 -0.84 -27.48
N LYS A 320 -37.10 -0.81 -26.75
CA LYS A 320 -36.97 -1.28 -25.37
C LYS A 320 -36.57 -0.11 -24.48
N ILE A 321 -36.96 -0.18 -23.22
CA ILE A 321 -36.52 0.76 -22.19
C ILE A 321 -35.50 0.04 -21.33
N ILE A 322 -34.35 0.66 -21.13
CA ILE A 322 -33.38 0.29 -20.11
C ILE A 322 -33.31 1.37 -19.06
N LYS A 323 -32.85 1.01 -17.88
CA LYS A 323 -32.52 1.94 -16.80
C LYS A 323 -31.03 1.88 -16.53
N ILE A 324 -30.42 3.06 -16.47
CA ILE A 324 -29.03 3.21 -16.02
C ILE A 324 -29.06 3.84 -14.65
N LYS A 325 -28.34 3.22 -13.71
CA LYS A 325 -28.21 3.69 -12.34
C LYS A 325 -26.76 3.90 -11.97
N ALA A 326 -26.44 5.08 -11.47
CA ALA A 326 -25.16 5.34 -10.80
C ALA A 326 -25.24 4.80 -9.37
N LYS A 327 -24.37 3.84 -9.03
CA LYS A 327 -24.25 3.35 -7.67
C LYS A 327 -23.31 4.26 -6.91
N ASP A 328 -23.79 4.79 -5.79
CA ASP A 328 -23.00 5.51 -4.78
C ASP A 328 -22.49 6.92 -5.13
N PHE A 329 -22.50 7.34 -6.41
CA PHE A 329 -21.97 8.66 -6.82
C PHE A 329 -22.90 9.43 -7.76
N ASN A 330 -22.86 10.76 -7.65
CA ASN A 330 -23.36 11.63 -8.71
C ASN A 330 -22.34 11.58 -9.85
N LEU A 331 -22.82 11.50 -11.09
CA LEU A 331 -21.96 11.39 -12.26
C LEU A 331 -22.30 12.47 -13.27
N ARG A 332 -21.29 12.90 -14.00
CA ARG A 332 -21.41 13.92 -15.05
C ARG A 332 -20.74 13.44 -16.33
N ASN A 333 -21.11 14.06 -17.44
CA ASN A 333 -20.53 13.78 -18.76
C ASN A 333 -20.54 12.27 -19.08
N ILE A 334 -21.66 11.60 -18.80
CA ILE A 334 -21.80 10.17 -19.01
C ILE A 334 -22.06 9.95 -20.50
N VAL A 335 -21.25 9.11 -21.14
CA VAL A 335 -21.42 8.73 -22.54
C VAL A 335 -21.80 7.26 -22.59
N LEU A 336 -23.01 6.99 -23.06
CA LEU A 336 -23.48 5.64 -23.37
C LEU A 336 -23.21 5.34 -24.84
N ILE A 337 -22.53 4.24 -25.12
CA ILE A 337 -22.10 3.86 -26.47
C ILE A 337 -22.59 2.44 -26.78
N LEU A 338 -23.07 2.23 -28.00
CA LEU A 338 -23.35 0.90 -28.52
C LEU A 338 -22.04 0.19 -28.88
N GLY A 339 -21.81 -0.97 -28.31
CA GLY A 339 -20.56 -1.72 -28.45
C GLY A 339 -20.74 -3.10 -29.06
N ASP A 340 -19.59 -3.72 -29.34
CA ASP A 340 -19.51 -5.14 -29.62
C ASP A 340 -20.02 -5.96 -28.43
N LEU A 341 -20.49 -7.17 -28.72
CA LEU A 341 -21.03 -8.07 -27.71
C LEU A 341 -19.91 -8.66 -26.86
N ASP A 342 -20.17 -8.83 -25.56
CA ASP A 342 -19.33 -9.70 -24.75
C ASP A 342 -19.62 -11.17 -25.11
N PRO A 343 -18.66 -11.88 -25.74
CA PRO A 343 -18.87 -13.25 -26.20
C PRO A 343 -19.10 -14.24 -25.06
N LYS A 344 -18.68 -13.94 -23.82
CA LYS A 344 -18.89 -14.79 -22.65
C LYS A 344 -20.34 -14.75 -22.14
N LEU A 345 -21.12 -13.77 -22.59
CA LEU A 345 -22.46 -13.48 -22.09
C LEU A 345 -23.53 -13.66 -23.18
N ILE A 346 -23.21 -14.38 -24.26
CA ILE A 346 -24.17 -14.78 -25.29
C ILE A 346 -25.01 -15.95 -24.73
N PRO A 347 -26.34 -15.83 -24.64
CA PRO A 347 -27.19 -16.92 -24.17
C PRO A 347 -26.97 -18.20 -24.98
N ASP A 348 -26.93 -19.36 -24.31
CA ASP A 348 -26.68 -20.67 -24.95
C ASP A 348 -27.65 -20.96 -26.12
N ILE A 349 -28.89 -20.47 -26.02
CA ILE A 349 -29.91 -20.59 -27.06
C ILE A 349 -29.55 -19.87 -28.38
N MET A 350 -28.54 -19.01 -28.38
CA MET A 350 -28.14 -18.17 -29.52
C MET A 350 -26.77 -18.50 -30.11
N GLN A 351 -26.00 -19.43 -29.52
CA GLN A 351 -24.67 -19.83 -30.03
C GLN A 351 -24.68 -20.41 -31.46
N TYR A 352 -25.87 -20.71 -32.02
CA TYR A 352 -26.06 -21.28 -33.37
C TYR A 352 -26.71 -20.33 -34.39
N ARG A 353 -26.96 -19.04 -34.08
CA ARG A 353 -27.55 -18.06 -35.03
C ARG A 353 -26.58 -16.90 -35.32
N SER A 354 -26.74 -16.26 -36.48
CA SER A 354 -25.88 -15.15 -36.91
C SER A 354 -26.03 -13.95 -35.97
N VAL A 355 -25.05 -13.77 -35.10
CA VAL A 355 -24.90 -12.64 -34.20
C VAL A 355 -24.05 -11.59 -34.91
N GLY A 356 -24.52 -10.36 -35.09
CA GLY A 356 -23.61 -9.28 -35.52
C GLY A 356 -24.22 -8.12 -36.28
N SER A 357 -25.11 -7.32 -35.69
CA SER A 357 -25.48 -6.03 -36.30
C SER A 357 -25.99 -5.00 -35.29
N TYR A 358 -25.11 -4.43 -34.46
CA TYR A 358 -25.43 -3.25 -33.63
C TYR A 358 -25.76 -2.00 -34.47
N HIS A 359 -25.35 -1.99 -35.74
CA HIS A 359 -25.61 -0.92 -36.73
C HIS A 359 -27.09 -0.55 -36.96
N TYR A 360 -28.03 -1.34 -36.43
CA TYR A 360 -29.48 -1.08 -36.52
C TYR A 360 -30.09 -0.60 -35.21
N ILE A 361 -29.27 -0.46 -34.16
CA ILE A 361 -29.68 -0.10 -32.82
C ILE A 361 -29.25 1.34 -32.58
N GLN A 362 -30.10 2.11 -31.91
CA GLN A 362 -29.88 3.52 -31.60
C GLN A 362 -30.46 3.84 -30.21
N LEU A 363 -29.94 4.90 -29.58
CA LEU A 363 -30.21 5.33 -28.21
C LEU A 363 -30.93 6.68 -28.17
N SER A 364 -31.80 6.92 -27.19
CA SER A 364 -32.54 8.18 -27.00
C SER A 364 -32.93 8.39 -25.52
N GLU A 365 -33.01 9.64 -25.06
CA GLU A 365 -33.58 9.98 -23.74
C GLU A 365 -35.09 10.18 -23.76
N ASP A 366 -35.67 10.52 -24.93
CA ASP A 366 -37.04 11.04 -25.04
C ASP A 366 -37.93 10.27 -26.02
N ASP A 367 -37.40 9.21 -26.65
CA ASP A 367 -38.06 8.43 -27.71
C ASP A 367 -38.34 9.25 -28.98
N VAL A 368 -37.62 10.37 -29.20
CA VAL A 368 -37.78 11.23 -30.38
C VAL A 368 -36.56 11.14 -31.27
N ASP A 369 -35.39 11.53 -30.74
CA ASP A 369 -34.14 11.57 -31.49
C ASP A 369 -33.20 10.45 -31.07
N TYR A 370 -32.73 9.70 -32.06
CA TYR A 370 -32.00 8.44 -31.87
C TYR A 370 -30.57 8.53 -32.42
N TYR A 371 -29.60 8.08 -31.62
CA TYR A 371 -28.16 8.25 -31.88
C TYR A 371 -27.36 6.96 -31.60
N ASP A 372 -26.16 6.84 -32.17
CA ASP A 372 -25.26 5.70 -31.91
C ASP A 372 -24.54 5.82 -30.54
N SER A 373 -24.47 7.04 -30.01
CA SER A 373 -23.99 7.38 -28.67
C SER A 373 -24.93 8.39 -28.02
N LEU A 374 -25.06 8.35 -26.70
CA LEU A 374 -25.93 9.23 -25.94
C LEU A 374 -25.18 9.88 -24.79
N ASP A 375 -25.17 11.22 -24.78
CA ASP A 375 -24.58 12.03 -23.72
C ASP A 375 -25.63 12.32 -22.65
N ILE A 376 -25.39 11.86 -21.43
CA ILE A 376 -26.21 12.15 -20.25
C ILE A 376 -25.41 13.13 -19.38
N ALA A 377 -25.89 14.36 -19.30
CA ALA A 377 -25.18 15.46 -18.65
C ALA A 377 -24.93 15.20 -17.15
N HIS A 378 -25.91 14.57 -16.49
CA HIS A 378 -25.88 14.35 -15.04
C HIS A 378 -26.75 13.15 -14.65
N LEU A 379 -26.27 12.34 -13.72
CA LEU A 379 -27.03 11.27 -13.07
C LEU A 379 -26.75 11.29 -11.56
N ASP A 380 -27.79 11.50 -10.75
CA ASP A 380 -27.64 11.50 -9.30
C ASP A 380 -27.43 10.07 -8.75
N ALA A 381 -26.65 9.98 -7.68
CA ALA A 381 -26.40 8.74 -6.96
C ALA A 381 -27.72 8.04 -6.60
N ASN A 382 -27.79 6.75 -6.89
CA ASN A 382 -28.94 5.89 -6.60
C ASN A 382 -30.24 6.26 -7.33
N THR A 383 -30.18 7.13 -8.35
CA THR A 383 -31.29 7.42 -9.24
C THR A 383 -31.18 6.65 -10.55
N ASP A 384 -32.33 6.30 -11.11
CA ASP A 384 -32.41 5.62 -12.39
C ASP A 384 -32.72 6.64 -13.48
N LYS A 385 -32.01 6.56 -14.61
CA LYS A 385 -32.35 7.27 -15.85
C LYS A 385 -32.84 6.25 -16.87
N GLU A 386 -34.04 6.48 -17.39
CA GLU A 386 -34.61 5.68 -18.47
C GLU A 386 -33.99 6.09 -19.80
N ILE A 387 -33.55 5.09 -20.56
CA ILE A 387 -33.00 5.25 -21.90
C ILE A 387 -33.80 4.37 -22.86
N TYR A 388 -34.25 4.96 -23.95
CA TYR A 388 -34.96 4.29 -25.02
C TYR A 388 -33.95 3.74 -26.02
N VAL A 389 -34.04 2.43 -26.27
CA VAL A 389 -33.18 1.73 -27.21
C VAL A 389 -34.03 1.17 -28.32
N LYS A 390 -33.79 1.65 -29.54
CA LYS A 390 -34.59 1.31 -30.71
C LYS A 390 -33.79 0.48 -31.68
N CYS A 391 -34.39 -0.61 -32.15
CA CYS A 391 -33.85 -1.43 -33.23
C CYS A 391 -34.75 -1.31 -34.46
N THR A 392 -34.16 -0.93 -35.60
CA THR A 392 -34.87 -0.76 -36.88
C THR A 392 -34.23 -1.64 -37.95
N ILE A 393 -34.94 -2.65 -38.43
CA ILE A 393 -34.43 -3.58 -39.44
C ILE A 393 -34.91 -3.13 -40.83
N PRO A 394 -34.00 -2.82 -41.78
CA PRO A 394 -34.40 -2.51 -43.15
C PRO A 394 -35.16 -3.67 -43.80
N ALA A 395 -36.11 -3.38 -44.70
CA ALA A 395 -36.87 -4.41 -45.42
C ALA A 395 -35.98 -5.34 -46.29
N SER A 396 -34.76 -4.91 -46.60
CA SER A 396 -33.76 -5.65 -47.38
C SER A 396 -32.90 -6.62 -46.56
N VAL A 397 -33.04 -6.64 -45.23
CA VAL A 397 -32.24 -7.47 -44.32
C VAL A 397 -33.10 -8.61 -43.82
N GLU A 398 -32.55 -9.83 -43.77
CA GLU A 398 -33.27 -11.00 -43.27
C GLU A 398 -33.63 -10.82 -41.78
N GLY A 399 -34.83 -11.25 -41.41
CA GLY A 399 -35.30 -11.20 -40.03
C GLY A 399 -34.51 -12.14 -39.11
N GLY A 400 -34.47 -11.84 -37.82
CA GLY A 400 -33.67 -12.62 -36.87
C GLY A 400 -33.68 -12.06 -35.45
N ASN A 401 -32.73 -12.52 -34.66
CA ASN A 401 -32.44 -11.96 -33.34
C ASN A 401 -31.28 -10.99 -33.47
N PHE A 402 -31.38 -9.85 -32.81
CA PHE A 402 -30.36 -8.79 -32.84
C PHE A 402 -29.91 -8.49 -31.42
N MET A 403 -28.60 -8.27 -31.24
CA MET A 403 -28.03 -7.92 -29.94
C MET A 403 -26.99 -6.81 -30.09
N CYS A 404 -26.81 -6.02 -29.04
CA CYS A 404 -25.68 -5.11 -28.86
C CYS A 404 -25.14 -5.18 -27.43
N GLY A 405 -23.83 -4.93 -27.30
CA GLY A 405 -23.23 -4.57 -26.02
C GLY A 405 -23.54 -3.11 -25.69
N LEU A 406 -23.54 -2.78 -24.41
CA LEU A 406 -23.65 -1.41 -23.92
C LEU A 406 -22.35 -1.06 -23.19
N ILE A 407 -21.72 0.04 -23.57
CA ILE A 407 -20.50 0.56 -22.95
C ILE A 407 -20.84 1.90 -22.32
N ILE A 408 -20.52 2.06 -21.04
CA ILE A 408 -20.69 3.33 -20.32
C ILE A 408 -19.32 3.89 -19.98
N GLN A 409 -19.13 5.17 -20.29
CA GLN A 409 -18.01 5.97 -19.82
C GLN A 409 -18.58 7.15 -19.03
N ALA A 410 -17.94 7.56 -17.95
CA ALA A 410 -18.40 8.71 -17.17
C ALA A 410 -17.25 9.36 -16.41
N GLU A 411 -17.46 10.62 -16.06
CA GLU A 411 -16.65 11.38 -15.13
C GLU A 411 -17.40 11.49 -13.79
N LEU A 412 -16.64 11.54 -12.69
CA LEU A 412 -17.17 11.77 -11.34
C LEU A 412 -17.46 13.25 -11.09
#